data_AF-A0A2G3PHI0-F1
#
_entry.id   AF-A0A2G3PHI0-F1
#
_cell.length_a   1.000
_cell.length_b   1.000
_cell.length_c   1.000
_cell.angle_alpha   90.00
_cell.angle_beta   90.00
_cell.angle_gamma   90.00
#
_symmetry.space_group_name_H-M   'P 1'
#
loop_
_entity.id
_entity.type
_entity.pdbx_description
1 polymer ?
#
loop_
_entity_poly.entity_id
_entity_poly.type
_entity_poly.pdbx_seq_one_letter_code
_entity_poly.pdbx_strand_id
1 'polypeptide(L)'
;MTYEAVGAPRNRPELLVAIDGDDNPIAWSGPRPRDAHAGVIRRIRQPELRGGIRERTQMRAAWTSLGNEPADLVVALEIDVLIADDAATARAKLLRLGESRFGDTVRYVGTANGLLTLILDIYTAEVADAVILRPIDSAAGSADDSVDGGRSSAALIADQVLPQLTKRSVAA
;
A
#
# COMPACT_ATOMS: atom_id res chain seq x y z
N MET A 1 -3.84 30.14 27.18
CA MET A 1 -3.05 28.89 27.18
C MET A 1 -4.04 27.77 27.01
N THR A 2 -4.42 27.51 25.76
CA THR A 2 -5.44 26.53 25.38
C THR A 2 -4.81 25.15 25.42
N TYR A 3 -5.34 24.29 26.27
CA TYR A 3 -4.97 22.88 26.36
C TYR A 3 -5.46 22.21 25.06
N GLU A 4 -4.57 21.88 24.13
CA GLU A 4 -4.90 21.00 23.02
C GLU A 4 -5.37 19.66 23.59
N ALA A 5 -6.54 19.23 23.16
CA ALA A 5 -7.05 17.92 23.49
C ALA A 5 -6.07 16.86 22.97
N VAL A 6 -5.30 16.27 23.88
CA VAL A 6 -4.56 15.04 23.61
C VAL A 6 -5.61 14.00 23.24
N GLY A 7 -5.80 13.80 21.95
CA GLY A 7 -6.73 12.80 21.41
C GLY A 7 -6.42 11.45 22.03
N ALA A 8 -7.47 10.69 22.38
CA ALA A 8 -7.32 9.33 22.89
C ALA A 8 -6.29 8.55 22.06
N PRO A 9 -5.46 7.68 22.69
CA PRO A 9 -4.45 6.91 21.97
C PRO A 9 -5.14 6.18 20.82
N ARG A 10 -4.83 6.59 19.59
CA ARG A 10 -5.36 5.95 18.40
C ARG A 10 -4.66 4.60 18.33
N ASN A 11 -5.35 3.56 18.81
CA ASN A 11 -4.85 2.19 18.83
C ASN A 11 -4.53 1.66 17.41
N ARG A 12 -4.93 2.43 16.39
CA ARG A 12 -4.73 2.18 14.98
C ARG A 12 -4.35 3.47 14.24
N PRO A 13 -3.30 3.46 13.41
CA PRO A 13 -2.99 4.57 12.50
C PRO A 13 -4.06 4.71 11.42
N GLU A 14 -4.23 5.92 10.87
CA GLU A 14 -5.05 6.14 9.66
C GLU A 14 -4.53 5.26 8.50
N LEU A 15 -5.39 4.94 7.52
CA LEU A 15 -4.99 4.13 6.37
C LEU A 15 -3.89 4.85 5.57
N LEU A 16 -2.68 4.29 5.60
CA LEU A 16 -1.53 4.83 4.88
C LEU A 16 -1.24 3.97 3.65
N VAL A 17 -1.23 4.59 2.47
CA VAL A 17 -0.90 3.93 1.21
C VAL A 17 0.31 4.60 0.58
N ALA A 18 1.17 3.76 0.05
CA ALA A 18 2.49 4.09 -0.43
C ALA A 18 2.67 3.55 -1.86
N ILE A 19 3.38 4.27 -2.73
CA ILE A 19 3.89 3.70 -3.99
C ILE A 19 5.39 3.49 -3.85
N ASP A 20 5.86 2.27 -4.05
CA ASP A 20 7.28 1.95 -4.15
C ASP A 20 7.77 2.32 -5.55
N GLY A 21 8.74 3.23 -5.64
CA GLY A 21 9.47 3.53 -6.86
C GLY A 21 10.94 3.25 -6.60
N ASP A 22 11.60 2.53 -7.51
CA ASP A 22 12.94 1.95 -7.30
C ASP A 22 14.02 2.95 -6.85
N ASP A 23 13.86 4.27 -7.08
CA ASP A 23 14.88 5.29 -6.80
C ASP A 23 14.42 6.51 -5.97
N ASN A 24 13.23 6.53 -5.36
CA ASN A 24 12.74 7.71 -4.62
C ASN A 24 11.96 7.30 -3.35
N PRO A 25 12.12 7.96 -2.18
CA PRO A 25 11.40 7.59 -0.97
C PRO A 25 9.89 7.62 -1.21
N ILE A 26 9.26 6.48 -0.92
CA ILE A 26 7.84 6.18 -0.91
C ILE A 26 6.95 7.44 -0.85
N ALA A 27 6.17 7.65 -1.91
CA ALA A 27 5.11 8.67 -1.92
C ALA A 27 3.91 8.14 -1.13
N TRP A 28 3.54 8.82 -0.04
CA TRP A 28 2.42 8.43 0.85
C TRP A 28 1.15 9.20 0.50
N SER A 29 -0.03 8.57 0.69
CA SER A 29 -1.35 9.17 0.51
C SER A 29 -1.76 10.19 1.59
N GLY A 30 -0.93 10.34 2.63
CA GLY A 30 -1.12 11.21 3.80
C GLY A 30 0.23 11.60 4.44
N PRO A 31 0.26 12.25 5.62
CA PRO A 31 1.50 12.56 6.33
C PRO A 31 2.32 11.28 6.52
N ARG A 32 3.65 11.37 6.41
CA ARG A 32 4.51 10.18 6.57
C ARG A 32 4.23 9.57 7.95
N PRO A 33 4.35 8.25 8.14
CA PRO A 33 4.21 7.63 9.45
C PRO A 33 5.02 8.34 10.55
N ARG A 34 6.23 8.82 10.22
CA ARG A 34 7.09 9.61 11.13
C ARG A 34 6.51 10.97 11.53
N ASP A 35 5.71 11.59 10.66
CA ASP A 35 5.03 12.86 10.91
C ASP A 35 3.67 12.64 11.61
N ALA A 36 3.19 11.38 11.65
CA ALA A 36 1.92 10.94 12.25
C ALA A 36 2.10 10.18 13.60
N HIS A 37 3.26 10.32 14.25
CA HIS A 37 3.67 9.66 15.51
C HIS A 37 4.09 8.17 15.42
N ALA A 38 4.04 7.53 14.24
CA ALA A 38 4.59 6.18 14.08
C ALA A 38 6.12 6.22 13.83
N GLY A 39 6.90 5.92 14.87
CA GLY A 39 8.37 5.88 14.79
C GLY A 39 8.93 4.73 13.93
N VAL A 40 8.19 3.62 13.80
CA VAL A 40 8.67 2.37 13.17
C VAL A 40 7.70 1.84 12.13
N ILE A 41 8.20 1.64 10.90
CA ILE A 41 7.49 0.97 9.81
C ILE A 41 8.13 -0.40 9.59
N ARG A 42 7.33 -1.47 9.67
CA ARG A 42 7.74 -2.83 9.32
C ARG A 42 7.06 -3.23 8.01
N ARG A 43 7.86 -3.39 6.96
CA ARG A 43 7.41 -3.89 5.66
C ARG A 43 7.28 -5.42 5.76
N ILE A 44 6.13 -5.96 5.39
CA ILE A 44 5.88 -7.40 5.32
C ILE A 44 5.55 -7.81 3.89
N ARG A 45 6.00 -9.00 3.51
CA ARG A 45 5.74 -9.62 2.21
C ARG A 45 5.11 -10.97 2.46
N GLN A 46 3.91 -11.15 1.93
CA GLN A 46 3.12 -12.35 2.17
C GLN A 46 2.45 -12.77 0.86
N PRO A 47 2.51 -14.05 0.46
CA PRO A 47 1.89 -14.50 -0.78
C PRO A 47 0.35 -14.48 -0.70
N GLU A 48 -0.21 -14.38 0.50
CA GLU A 48 -1.64 -14.45 0.77
C GLU A 48 -2.04 -13.58 1.98
N LEU A 49 -3.28 -13.07 1.98
CA LEU A 49 -3.76 -12.09 2.96
C LEU A 49 -3.80 -12.63 4.40
N ARG A 50 -4.10 -13.91 4.62
CA ARG A 50 -4.10 -14.51 5.96
C ARG A 50 -2.67 -14.55 6.52
N GLY A 51 -1.66 -14.61 5.68
CA GLY A 51 -0.25 -14.46 6.06
C GLY A 51 0.00 -13.09 6.65
N GLY A 52 -0.53 -12.06 6.00
CA GLY A 52 -0.49 -10.68 6.49
C GLY A 52 -1.15 -10.53 7.88
N ILE A 53 -2.35 -11.11 8.05
CA ILE A 53 -3.05 -11.11 9.36
C ILE A 53 -2.18 -11.75 10.44
N ARG A 54 -1.66 -12.96 10.19
CA ARG A 54 -0.84 -13.70 11.16
C ARG A 54 0.41 -12.92 11.56
N GLU A 55 1.15 -12.41 10.58
CA GLU A 55 2.41 -11.70 10.82
C GLU A 55 2.17 -10.35 11.52
N ARG A 56 1.15 -9.59 11.09
CA ARG A 56 0.75 -8.34 11.77
C ARG A 56 0.39 -8.59 13.23
N THR A 57 -0.47 -9.57 13.50
CA THR A 57 -0.89 -9.89 14.88
C THR A 57 0.31 -10.29 15.72
N GLN A 58 1.22 -11.11 15.19
CA GLN A 58 2.45 -11.51 15.88
C GLN A 58 3.36 -10.31 16.18
N MET A 59 3.62 -9.44 15.20
CA MET A 59 4.46 -8.26 15.37
C MET A 59 3.88 -7.28 16.39
N ARG A 60 2.57 -7.02 16.33
CA ARG A 60 1.91 -6.14 17.30
C ARG A 60 1.94 -6.72 18.72
N ALA A 61 1.67 -8.01 18.88
CA ALA A 61 1.75 -8.67 20.19
C ALA A 61 3.17 -8.61 20.77
N ALA A 62 4.19 -8.88 19.94
CA ALA A 62 5.60 -8.77 20.34
C ALA A 62 5.95 -7.32 20.73
N TRP A 63 5.54 -6.34 19.93
CA TRP A 63 5.79 -4.92 20.19
C TRP A 63 5.24 -4.46 21.54
N THR A 64 3.98 -4.80 21.83
CA THR A 64 3.35 -4.47 23.13
C THR A 64 3.98 -5.24 24.28
N SER A 65 4.39 -6.50 24.09
CA SER A 65 5.04 -7.30 25.13
C SER A 65 6.39 -6.71 25.59
N LEU A 66 7.05 -5.92 24.73
CA LEU A 66 8.27 -5.18 25.03
C LEU A 66 8.02 -3.84 25.74
N GLY A 67 6.74 -3.48 25.99
CA GLY A 67 6.36 -2.22 26.64
C GLY A 67 6.37 -1.01 25.70
N ASN A 68 6.47 -1.22 24.39
CA ASN A 68 6.44 -0.13 23.42
C ASN A 68 5.00 0.35 23.18
N GLU A 69 4.85 1.64 22.86
CA GLU A 69 3.56 2.26 22.52
C GLU A 69 2.98 1.63 21.23
N PRO A 70 1.75 1.08 21.25
CA PRO A 70 1.13 0.46 20.08
C PRO A 70 0.99 1.37 18.86
N ALA A 71 0.84 2.68 19.07
CA ALA A 71 0.75 3.66 17.98
C ALA A 71 2.08 3.85 17.21
N ASP A 72 3.21 3.48 17.82
CA ASP A 72 4.54 3.69 17.22
C ASP A 72 4.89 2.68 16.11
N LEU A 73 4.12 1.60 15.99
CA LEU A 73 4.32 0.54 15.01
C LEU A 73 3.27 0.57 13.90
N VAL A 74 3.75 0.70 12.66
CA VAL A 74 2.99 0.47 11.43
C VAL A 74 3.49 -0.79 10.75
N VAL A 75 2.61 -1.79 10.58
CA VAL A 75 2.88 -2.96 9.73
C VAL A 75 2.33 -2.72 8.33
N ALA A 76 3.23 -2.62 7.35
CA ALA A 76 2.91 -2.28 5.96
C ALA A 76 3.03 -3.51 5.04
N LEU A 77 1.91 -3.93 4.43
CA LEU A 77 1.92 -5.04 3.47
C LEU A 77 2.31 -4.54 2.08
N GLU A 78 3.30 -5.19 1.48
CA GLU A 78 3.66 -4.96 0.08
C GLU A 78 2.73 -5.71 -0.87
N ILE A 79 2.30 -5.05 -1.94
CA ILE A 79 1.43 -5.64 -2.96
C ILE A 79 2.03 -5.35 -4.33
N ASP A 80 2.23 -6.38 -5.12
CA ASP A 80 2.61 -6.23 -6.51
C ASP A 80 1.37 -5.93 -7.34
N VAL A 81 1.42 -4.85 -8.11
CA VAL A 81 0.26 -4.27 -8.76
C VAL A 81 0.47 -4.15 -10.26
N LEU A 82 -0.53 -4.59 -11.03
CA LEU A 82 -0.66 -4.29 -12.44
C LEU A 82 -2.08 -3.81 -12.72
N ILE A 83 -2.22 -2.54 -13.10
CA ILE A 83 -3.54 -1.98 -13.42
C ILE A 83 -3.61 -1.39 -14.82
N ALA A 84 -4.83 -1.36 -15.34
CA ALA A 84 -5.20 -0.66 -16.56
C ALA A 84 -6.59 -0.02 -16.37
N ASP A 85 -7.06 0.70 -17.38
CA ASP A 85 -8.39 1.32 -17.36
C ASP A 85 -9.51 0.26 -17.27
N ASP A 86 -9.27 -0.96 -17.79
CA ASP A 86 -10.16 -2.11 -17.64
C ASP A 86 -9.39 -3.42 -17.31
N ALA A 87 -10.12 -4.40 -16.76
CA ALA A 87 -9.53 -5.65 -16.30
C ALA A 87 -9.04 -6.58 -17.42
N ALA A 88 -9.60 -6.50 -18.63
CA ALA A 88 -9.14 -7.30 -19.75
C ALA A 88 -7.77 -6.80 -20.22
N THR A 89 -7.60 -5.47 -20.31
CA THR A 89 -6.32 -4.84 -20.64
C THR A 89 -5.24 -5.15 -19.60
N ALA A 90 -5.56 -5.10 -18.30
CA ALA A 90 -4.60 -5.44 -17.24
C ALA A 90 -4.12 -6.90 -17.34
N ARG A 91 -5.03 -7.84 -17.63
CA ARG A 91 -4.69 -9.26 -17.85
C ARG A 91 -3.88 -9.47 -19.13
N ALA A 92 -4.21 -8.77 -20.21
CA ALA A 92 -3.44 -8.82 -21.44
C ALA A 92 -2.00 -8.32 -21.23
N LYS A 93 -1.82 -7.23 -20.48
CA LYS A 93 -0.50 -6.75 -20.05
C LYS A 93 0.25 -7.81 -19.25
N LEU A 94 -0.40 -8.49 -18.31
CA LEU A 94 0.23 -9.56 -17.53
C LEU A 94 0.74 -10.70 -18.42
N LEU A 95 -0.08 -11.17 -19.36
CA LEU A 95 0.31 -12.23 -20.27
C LEU A 95 1.56 -11.89 -21.08
N ARG A 96 1.74 -10.60 -21.42
CA ARG A 96 2.93 -10.11 -22.14
C ARG A 96 4.16 -9.98 -21.23
N LEU A 97 3.98 -9.44 -20.01
CA LEU A 97 5.06 -9.25 -19.04
C LEU A 97 5.57 -10.57 -18.45
N GLY A 98 4.70 -11.58 -18.38
CA GLY A 98 4.95 -12.87 -17.76
C GLY A 98 4.71 -12.85 -16.24
N GLU A 99 4.15 -13.94 -15.72
CA GLU A 99 3.83 -14.07 -14.29
C GLU A 99 5.06 -14.09 -13.38
N SER A 100 6.25 -14.36 -13.93
CA SER A 100 7.52 -14.35 -13.22
C SER A 100 7.94 -12.96 -12.73
N ARG A 101 7.27 -11.89 -13.18
CA ARG A 101 7.50 -10.52 -12.69
C ARG A 101 6.95 -10.29 -11.30
N PHE A 102 6.02 -11.12 -10.85
CA PHE A 102 5.52 -11.07 -9.48
C PHE A 102 6.48 -11.75 -8.52
N GLY A 103 6.73 -11.12 -7.39
CA GLY A 103 7.45 -11.73 -6.28
C GLY A 103 6.56 -12.64 -5.42
N ASP A 104 7.05 -12.91 -4.21
CA ASP A 104 6.40 -13.73 -3.18
C ASP A 104 5.41 -12.93 -2.33
N THR A 105 4.72 -11.96 -2.95
CA THR A 105 3.76 -11.10 -2.26
C THR A 105 2.38 -11.15 -2.90
N VAL A 106 1.37 -10.61 -2.19
CA VAL A 106 0.01 -10.47 -2.70
C VAL A 106 0.04 -9.72 -4.02
N ARG A 107 -0.73 -10.23 -4.99
CA ARG A 107 -0.76 -9.72 -6.36
C ARG A 107 -2.14 -9.13 -6.64
N TYR A 108 -2.17 -7.97 -7.27
CA TYR A 108 -3.40 -7.39 -7.79
C TYR A 108 -3.28 -7.09 -9.29
N VAL A 109 -4.22 -7.63 -10.06
CA VAL A 109 -4.33 -7.42 -11.50
C VAL A 109 -5.76 -6.99 -11.82
N GLY A 110 -5.93 -5.76 -12.32
CA GLY A 110 -7.28 -5.25 -12.59
C GLY A 110 -7.33 -3.75 -12.82
N THR A 111 -8.34 -3.11 -12.23
CA THR A 111 -8.61 -1.67 -12.39
C THR A 111 -8.22 -0.89 -11.13
N ALA A 112 -8.09 0.43 -11.26
CA ALA A 112 -7.88 1.32 -10.11
C ALA A 112 -9.01 1.21 -9.06
N ASN A 113 -10.27 1.07 -9.50
CA ASN A 113 -11.39 0.95 -8.57
C ASN A 113 -11.33 -0.37 -7.77
N GLY A 114 -11.03 -1.49 -8.42
CA GLY A 114 -10.86 -2.75 -7.69
C GLY A 114 -9.65 -2.74 -6.75
N LEU A 115 -8.58 -2.00 -7.10
CA LEU A 115 -7.43 -1.84 -6.22
C LEU A 115 -7.81 -1.03 -4.98
N LEU A 116 -8.58 0.05 -5.14
CA LEU A 116 -9.10 0.83 -4.03
C LEU A 116 -9.95 -0.04 -3.10
N THR A 117 -10.85 -0.86 -3.63
CA THR A 117 -11.65 -1.81 -2.82
C THR A 117 -10.74 -2.77 -2.06
N LEU A 118 -9.75 -3.40 -2.71
CA LEU A 118 -8.81 -4.29 -2.04
C LEU A 118 -8.06 -3.61 -0.90
N ILE A 119 -7.57 -2.38 -1.10
CA ILE A 119 -6.88 -1.60 -0.07
C ILE A 119 -7.80 -1.37 1.15
N LEU A 120 -9.06 -1.02 0.90
CA LEU A 120 -10.05 -0.80 1.95
C LEU A 120 -10.41 -2.10 2.67
N ASP A 121 -10.48 -3.22 1.97
CA ASP A 121 -10.73 -4.53 2.56
C ASP A 121 -9.55 -4.97 3.43
N ILE A 122 -8.31 -4.76 2.97
CA ILE A 122 -7.08 -5.01 3.75
C ILE A 122 -7.10 -4.22 5.05
N TYR A 123 -7.52 -2.96 4.99
CA TYR A 123 -7.68 -2.13 6.18
C TYR A 123 -8.84 -2.65 7.05
N THR A 124 -10.03 -2.88 6.50
CA THR A 124 -11.20 -3.27 7.29
C THR A 124 -11.04 -4.64 7.94
N ALA A 125 -10.43 -5.58 7.24
CA ALA A 125 -10.13 -6.93 7.74
C ALA A 125 -8.85 -7.01 8.57
N GLU A 126 -8.21 -5.88 8.86
CA GLU A 126 -7.03 -5.80 9.72
C GLU A 126 -5.84 -6.66 9.25
N VAL A 127 -5.70 -6.82 7.93
CA VAL A 127 -4.57 -7.54 7.32
C VAL A 127 -3.27 -6.77 7.52
N ALA A 128 -3.32 -5.44 7.36
CA ALA A 128 -2.18 -4.54 7.53
C ALA A 128 -2.63 -3.18 8.08
N ASP A 129 -1.69 -2.43 8.66
CA ASP A 129 -1.91 -1.05 9.07
C ASP A 129 -1.72 -0.08 7.90
N ALA A 130 -0.86 -0.46 6.95
CA ALA A 130 -0.56 0.29 5.73
C ALA A 130 -0.36 -0.66 4.54
N VAL A 131 -0.41 -0.10 3.32
CA VAL A 131 -0.13 -0.84 2.09
C VAL A 131 0.94 -0.12 1.26
N ILE A 132 1.90 -0.89 0.76
CA ILE A 132 2.91 -0.41 -0.20
C ILE A 132 2.63 -1.07 -1.55
N LEU A 133 2.20 -0.27 -2.52
CA LEU A 133 1.90 -0.68 -3.88
C LEU A 133 3.18 -0.67 -4.72
N ARG A 134 3.48 -1.79 -5.35
CA ARG A 134 4.65 -2.01 -6.20
C ARG A 134 4.19 -2.24 -7.63
N PRO A 135 4.13 -1.20 -8.46
CA PRO A 135 3.76 -1.38 -9.85
C PRO A 135 4.85 -2.19 -10.57
N ILE A 136 4.46 -3.30 -11.20
CA ILE A 136 5.40 -4.27 -11.79
C ILE A 136 5.76 -3.96 -13.26
N ASP A 137 5.05 -3.01 -13.87
CA ASP A 137 5.30 -2.51 -15.23
C ASP A 137 6.16 -1.24 -15.24
N SER A 138 6.63 -0.80 -14.06
CA SER A 138 7.59 0.28 -13.90
C SER A 138 8.99 -0.29 -13.71
N ALA A 139 9.58 -0.89 -14.74
CA ALA A 139 11.01 -1.15 -14.75
C ALA A 139 11.75 0.15 -15.16
N ALA A 140 12.57 0.67 -14.25
CA ALA A 140 13.49 1.77 -14.52
C ALA A 140 14.51 1.34 -15.59
N GLY A 141 14.64 2.13 -16.66
CA GLY A 141 15.85 2.15 -17.51
C GLY A 141 15.74 1.69 -18.95
N SER A 142 14.65 1.09 -19.43
CA SER A 142 14.41 0.94 -20.87
C SER A 142 13.53 2.08 -21.36
N ALA A 143 14.15 3.09 -21.95
CA ALA A 143 13.50 4.17 -22.71
C ALA A 143 12.74 3.66 -23.97
N ASP A 144 12.36 2.38 -24.00
CA ASP A 144 11.86 1.67 -25.17
C ASP A 144 10.70 0.70 -24.88
N ASP A 145 10.21 0.62 -23.63
CA ASP A 145 9.07 -0.26 -23.28
C ASP A 145 7.70 0.44 -23.30
N SER A 146 7.62 1.66 -23.84
CA SER A 146 6.35 2.25 -24.29
C SER A 146 5.84 1.59 -25.58
N VAL A 147 5.88 0.26 -25.65
CA VAL A 147 5.43 -0.54 -26.80
C VAL A 147 3.89 -0.60 -26.88
N ASP A 148 3.20 -0.27 -25.78
CA ASP A 148 1.75 -0.10 -25.76
C ASP A 148 1.48 1.31 -25.23
N GLY A 149 0.90 2.20 -26.04
CA GLY A 149 0.66 3.61 -25.70
C GLY A 149 -0.28 3.87 -24.51
N GLY A 150 -0.47 2.90 -23.62
CA GLY A 150 -1.24 2.99 -22.38
C GLY A 150 -0.40 3.47 -21.20
N ARG A 151 -1.06 4.09 -20.21
CA ARG A 151 -0.42 4.55 -18.97
C ARG A 151 0.16 3.39 -18.16
N SER A 152 1.29 3.64 -17.48
CA SER A 152 1.89 2.71 -16.52
C SER A 152 1.01 2.56 -15.28
N SER A 153 1.14 1.43 -14.58
CA SER A 153 0.40 1.21 -13.33
C SER A 153 0.75 2.28 -12.29
N ALA A 154 2.02 2.70 -12.20
CA ALA A 154 2.44 3.79 -11.33
C ALA A 154 1.66 5.08 -11.60
N ALA A 155 1.52 5.48 -12.87
CA ALA A 155 0.77 6.68 -13.26
C ALA A 155 -0.72 6.55 -12.93
N LEU A 156 -1.32 5.39 -13.23
CA LEU A 156 -2.73 5.13 -12.93
C LEU A 156 -3.02 5.14 -11.42
N ILE A 157 -2.11 4.61 -10.59
CA ILE A 157 -2.25 4.64 -9.13
C ILE A 157 -2.22 6.10 -8.64
N ALA A 158 -1.24 6.88 -9.11
CA ALA A 158 -1.10 8.29 -8.74
C ALA A 158 -2.32 9.13 -9.15
N ASP A 159 -2.86 8.91 -10.36
CA ASP A 159 -3.98 9.69 -10.90
C ASP A 159 -5.35 9.27 -10.34
N GLN A 160 -5.56 7.98 -10.09
CA GLN A 160 -6.90 7.43 -9.86
C GLN A 160 -7.10 6.87 -8.45
N VAL A 161 -6.04 6.37 -7.80
CA VAL A 161 -6.15 5.68 -6.49
C VAL A 161 -5.82 6.63 -5.36
N LEU A 162 -4.65 7.28 -5.39
CA LEU A 162 -4.22 8.17 -4.31
C LEU A 162 -5.22 9.31 -4.03
N PRO A 163 -5.78 10.02 -5.03
CA PRO A 163 -6.70 11.12 -4.77
C PRO A 163 -8.00 10.67 -4.08
N GLN A 164 -8.44 9.43 -4.30
CA GLN A 164 -9.63 8.88 -3.65
C GLN A 164 -9.37 8.56 -2.18
N LEU A 165 -8.16 8.13 -1.84
CA LEU A 165 -7.75 7.86 -0.47
C LEU A 165 -7.61 9.17 0.33
N THR A 166 -7.01 10.19 -0.25
CA THR A 166 -6.88 11.52 0.39
C THR A 166 -8.25 12.18 0.61
N LYS A 167 -9.19 12.07 -0.34
CA LYS A 167 -10.57 12.57 -0.13
C LYS A 167 -11.27 11.88 1.04
N ARG A 168 -10.98 10.60 1.26
CA ARG A 168 -11.58 9.81 2.35
C ARG A 168 -10.94 10.08 3.71
N SER A 169 -9.65 10.36 3.77
CA SER A 169 -8.99 10.71 5.04
C SER A 169 -9.42 12.08 5.56
N VAL A 170 -9.78 13.02 4.68
CA VAL A 170 -10.28 14.36 5.06
C VAL A 170 -11.75 14.33 5.52
N ALA A 171 -12.50 13.28 5.17
CA ALA A 171 -13.92 13.15 5.50
C ALA A 171 -14.21 12.37 6.80
N ALA A 172 -13.17 11.80 7.42
CA ALA A 172 -13.24 11.02 8.67
C ALA A 172 -12.80 11.87 9.87
#